data_AF-A0A7S3ANR9-F1
#
_entry.id   AF-A0A7S3ANR9-F1
#
_cell.length_a   1.000
_cell.length_b   1.000
_cell.length_c   1.000
_cell.angle_alpha   90.00
_cell.angle_beta   90.00
_cell.angle_gamma   90.00
#
_symmetry.space_group_name_H-M   'P 1'
#
loop_
_entity.id
_entity.type
_entity.pdbx_description
1 polymer ?
#
loop_
_entity_poly.entity_id
_entity_poly.type
_entity_poly.pdbx_seq_one_letter_code
_entity_poly.pdbx_strand_id
1 'polypeptide(L)'
;AGSAAALLGADRASAVSARTGLSSVFTGEYDDPNHPGCLRSIKVVGGKEGPDGRRRGPTAVVKGVDDNCKAPELKDVWSLSGSISKSEDGDDTIFIDFSPKGGPKNLKGTFDTFGSIPGITFPDGNKWTKVAAGTPERRPPNVTLKTED
;
A
#
# COMPACT_ATOMS: atom_id res chain seq x y z
N ALA A 1 -45.85 -35.97 -2.03
CA ALA A 1 -45.14 -34.97 -2.85
C ALA A 1 -44.29 -34.15 -1.91
N GLY A 2 -42.97 -34.22 -2.01
CA GLY A 2 -42.09 -33.47 -1.12
C GLY A 2 -40.66 -33.98 -1.21
N SER A 3 -39.79 -33.14 -1.76
CA SER A 3 -38.50 -32.76 -1.17
C SER A 3 -37.72 -31.95 -2.21
N ALA A 4 -37.67 -30.64 -1.99
CA ALA A 4 -36.75 -29.75 -2.69
C ALA A 4 -35.38 -29.87 -2.02
N ALA A 5 -34.38 -30.36 -2.75
CA ALA A 5 -32.99 -30.32 -2.32
C ALA A 5 -32.38 -29.00 -2.80
N ALA A 6 -32.23 -28.04 -1.88
CA ALA A 6 -31.43 -26.84 -2.12
C ALA A 6 -29.95 -27.24 -2.08
N LEU A 7 -29.31 -27.25 -3.25
CA LEU A 7 -27.86 -27.37 -3.36
C LEU A 7 -27.23 -26.06 -2.87
N LEU A 8 -26.61 -26.11 -1.70
CA LEU A 8 -25.74 -25.06 -1.18
C LEU A 8 -24.56 -24.90 -2.15
N GLY A 9 -24.53 -23.77 -2.85
CA GLY A 9 -23.36 -23.35 -3.63
C GLY A 9 -22.19 -23.13 -2.67
N ALA A 10 -21.12 -23.89 -2.85
CA ALA A 10 -19.86 -23.60 -2.20
C ALA A 10 -19.27 -22.34 -2.85
N ASP A 11 -19.36 -21.20 -2.14
CA ASP A 11 -18.60 -20.00 -2.47
C ASP A 11 -17.12 -20.36 -2.51
N ARG A 12 -16.58 -20.46 -3.72
CA ARG A 12 -15.13 -20.56 -3.92
C ARG A 12 -14.55 -19.19 -3.62
N ALA A 13 -14.15 -18.99 -2.37
CA ALA A 13 -13.23 -17.93 -2.00
C ALA A 13 -11.95 -18.13 -2.83
N SER A 14 -11.89 -17.44 -3.96
CA SER A 14 -10.68 -17.36 -4.78
C SER A 14 -9.65 -16.62 -3.94
N ALA A 15 -8.76 -17.37 -3.29
CA ALA A 15 -7.58 -16.83 -2.66
C ALA A 15 -6.62 -16.36 -3.77
N VAL A 16 -6.94 -15.22 -4.39
CA VAL A 16 -5.99 -14.50 -5.22
C VAL A 16 -4.96 -13.95 -4.25
N SER A 17 -3.83 -14.65 -4.13
CA SER A 17 -2.70 -14.19 -3.31
C SER A 17 -2.34 -12.77 -3.75
N ALA A 18 -2.58 -11.78 -2.87
CA ALA A 18 -2.18 -10.42 -3.14
C ALA A 18 -0.67 -10.39 -3.43
N ARG A 19 -0.30 -9.68 -4.50
CA ARG A 19 1.07 -9.65 -5.01
C ARG A 19 1.99 -8.90 -4.03
N THR A 20 3.22 -9.39 -3.85
CA THR A 20 4.24 -8.80 -2.97
C THR A 20 5.47 -8.36 -3.74
N GLY A 21 6.35 -7.57 -3.12
CA GLY A 21 7.54 -7.04 -3.78
C GLY A 21 7.20 -6.22 -5.02
N LEU A 22 8.06 -6.29 -6.05
CA LEU A 22 7.86 -5.56 -7.31
C LEU A 22 6.63 -6.02 -8.11
N SER A 23 6.09 -7.21 -7.81
CA SER A 23 4.89 -7.70 -8.48
C SER A 23 3.60 -7.00 -7.99
N SER A 24 3.65 -6.33 -6.83
CA SER A 24 2.53 -5.55 -6.31
C SER A 24 2.37 -4.25 -7.07
N VAL A 25 1.13 -3.93 -7.47
CA VAL A 25 0.81 -2.65 -8.12
C VAL A 25 1.12 -1.46 -7.23
N PHE A 26 1.05 -1.64 -5.90
CA PHE A 26 1.35 -0.63 -4.90
C PHE A 26 2.83 -0.44 -4.58
N THR A 27 3.72 -1.36 -4.97
CA THR A 27 5.15 -1.17 -4.70
C THR A 27 5.72 -0.12 -5.65
N GLY A 28 6.37 0.91 -5.11
CA GLY A 28 6.98 1.98 -5.88
C GLY A 28 7.10 3.29 -5.10
N GLU A 29 7.45 4.35 -5.82
CA GLU A 29 7.48 5.72 -5.29
C GLU A 29 6.45 6.58 -6.01
N TYR A 30 5.97 7.61 -5.31
CA TYR A 30 4.80 8.38 -5.69
C TYR A 30 5.03 9.88 -5.55
N ASP A 31 4.34 10.67 -6.37
CA ASP A 31 4.13 12.08 -6.16
C ASP A 31 2.82 12.29 -5.39
N ASP A 32 2.89 13.03 -4.29
CA ASP A 32 1.75 13.44 -3.47
C ASP A 32 1.53 14.94 -3.63
N PRO A 33 0.42 15.39 -4.26
CA PRO A 33 0.13 16.80 -4.44
C PRO A 33 0.13 17.63 -3.15
N ASN A 34 -0.19 17.02 -2.01
CA ASN A 34 -0.18 17.71 -0.71
C ASN A 34 1.24 17.87 -0.16
N HIS A 35 2.22 17.11 -0.67
CA HIS A 35 3.64 17.19 -0.30
C HIS A 35 4.54 17.17 -1.56
N PRO A 36 4.55 18.23 -2.37
CA PRO A 36 5.25 18.27 -3.65
C PRO A 36 6.76 18.04 -3.51
N GLY A 37 7.29 17.11 -4.29
CA GLY A 37 8.73 16.80 -4.30
C GLY A 37 9.22 16.04 -3.07
N CYS A 38 8.34 15.61 -2.18
CA CYS A 38 8.69 14.85 -0.99
C CYS A 38 8.63 13.34 -1.26
N LEU A 39 9.34 12.57 -0.44
CA LEU A 39 9.36 11.12 -0.56
C LEU A 39 7.98 10.54 -0.20
N ARG A 40 7.47 9.67 -1.07
CA ARG A 40 6.36 8.75 -0.78
C ARG A 40 6.73 7.40 -1.38
N SER A 41 7.13 6.48 -0.54
CA SER A 41 7.62 5.15 -0.93
C SER A 41 6.73 4.10 -0.30
N ILE A 42 6.27 3.15 -1.11
CA ILE A 42 5.49 2.01 -0.65
C ILE A 42 6.23 0.73 -1.03
N LYS A 43 6.43 -0.14 -0.05
CA LYS A 43 6.94 -1.49 -0.25
C LYS A 43 5.93 -2.49 0.28
N VAL A 44 5.38 -3.33 -0.61
CA VAL A 44 4.53 -4.44 -0.20
C VAL A 44 5.39 -5.67 0.11
N VAL A 45 5.20 -6.24 1.29
CA VAL A 45 5.91 -7.42 1.78
C VAL A 45 4.92 -8.54 2.11
N GLY A 46 5.41 -9.77 2.18
CA GLY A 46 4.58 -10.88 2.64
C GLY A 46 4.14 -10.67 4.09
N GLY A 47 2.94 -11.11 4.44
CA GLY A 47 2.45 -10.99 5.81
C GLY A 47 3.35 -11.72 6.80
N LYS A 48 3.29 -11.30 8.06
CA LYS A 48 4.00 -11.97 9.15
C LYS A 48 3.44 -13.38 9.37
N GLU A 49 4.31 -14.30 9.72
CA GLU A 49 3.91 -15.62 10.17
C GLU A 49 3.35 -15.50 11.60
N GLY A 50 2.16 -16.07 11.82
CA GLY A 50 1.57 -16.11 13.15
C GLY A 50 2.18 -17.23 14.01
N PRO A 51 1.91 -17.24 15.33
CA PRO A 51 2.30 -18.34 16.22
C PRO A 51 1.72 -19.71 15.80
N ASP A 52 0.68 -19.68 14.97
CA ASP A 52 0.02 -20.84 14.36
C ASP A 52 0.72 -21.35 13.09
N GLY A 53 1.88 -20.79 12.72
CA GLY A 53 2.60 -21.10 11.49
C GLY A 53 1.90 -20.61 10.21
N ARG A 54 0.79 -19.85 10.34
CA ARG A 54 0.04 -19.35 9.19
C ARG A 54 0.49 -17.95 8.84
N ARG A 55 0.81 -17.74 7.56
CA ARG A 55 1.13 -16.41 7.04
C ARG A 55 -0.14 -15.57 6.93
N ARG A 56 -0.12 -14.37 7.49
CA ARG A 56 -1.19 -13.38 7.31
C ARG A 56 -1.14 -12.78 5.90
N GLY A 57 -2.17 -12.03 5.52
CA GLY A 57 -2.21 -11.32 4.23
C GLY A 57 -1.04 -10.34 4.06
N PRO A 58 -0.71 -9.92 2.83
CA PRO A 58 0.39 -8.99 2.59
C PRO A 58 0.24 -7.67 3.35
N THR A 59 1.37 -7.18 3.83
CA THR A 59 1.47 -5.88 4.50
C THR A 59 2.25 -4.91 3.64
N ALA A 60 2.08 -3.62 3.90
CA ALA A 60 2.82 -2.55 3.26
C ALA A 60 3.62 -1.79 4.32
N VAL A 61 4.81 -1.35 3.94
CA VAL A 61 5.57 -0.34 4.66
C VAL A 61 5.56 0.90 3.79
N VAL A 62 5.02 1.99 4.33
CA VAL A 62 4.94 3.28 3.67
C VAL A 62 5.92 4.21 4.35
N LYS A 63 6.91 4.72 3.61
CA LYS A 63 7.87 5.70 4.11
C LYS A 63 7.68 7.01 3.38
N GLY A 64 7.89 8.11 4.08
CA GLY A 64 7.85 9.41 3.45
C GLY A 64 8.47 10.50 4.29
N VAL A 65 8.46 11.69 3.73
CA VAL A 65 8.99 12.92 4.31
C VAL A 65 7.93 14.00 4.08
N ASP A 66 7.64 14.84 5.06
CA ASP A 66 6.64 15.92 4.87
C ASP A 66 7.29 17.29 4.67
N ASP A 67 8.44 17.50 5.30
CA ASP A 67 9.23 18.73 5.28
C ASP A 67 10.68 18.43 4.87
N ASN A 68 11.46 19.42 4.43
CA ASN A 68 12.86 19.23 4.04
C ASN A 68 13.08 18.29 2.84
N CYS A 69 12.20 18.37 1.84
CA CYS A 69 12.14 17.40 0.73
C CYS A 69 13.32 17.41 -0.23
N LYS A 70 14.15 18.46 -0.22
CA LYS A 70 15.32 18.60 -1.10
C LYS A 70 16.54 17.80 -0.61
N ALA A 71 16.67 17.64 0.70
CA ALA A 71 17.80 16.98 1.33
C ALA A 71 17.37 16.38 2.67
N PRO A 72 16.45 15.41 2.67
CA PRO A 72 15.94 14.85 3.91
C PRO A 72 17.02 14.04 4.63
N GLU A 73 17.05 14.16 5.94
CA GLU A 73 17.84 13.29 6.80
C GLU A 73 17.00 12.08 7.25
N LEU A 74 17.65 11.07 7.84
CA LEU A 74 16.93 9.88 8.32
C LEU A 74 15.85 10.20 9.35
N LYS A 75 16.09 11.18 10.22
CA LYS A 75 15.13 11.62 11.23
C LYS A 75 13.87 12.27 10.63
N ASP A 76 13.95 12.73 9.39
CA ASP A 76 12.84 13.36 8.68
C ASP A 76 11.94 12.30 8.01
N VAL A 77 12.41 11.05 7.90
CA VAL A 77 11.66 9.96 7.30
C VAL A 77 10.75 9.32 8.34
N TRP A 78 9.44 9.45 8.11
CA TRP A 78 8.44 8.68 8.84
C TRP A 78 8.21 7.31 8.20
N SER A 79 7.68 6.37 9.00
CA SER A 79 7.30 5.03 8.55
C SER A 79 5.93 4.64 9.09
N LEU A 80 5.04 4.22 8.19
CA LEU A 80 3.69 3.76 8.48
C LEU A 80 3.49 2.33 8.01
N SER A 81 2.57 1.63 8.65
CA SER A 81 2.14 0.29 8.24
C SER A 81 0.87 0.35 7.40
N GLY A 82 0.73 -0.62 6.50
CA GLY A 82 -0.52 -0.86 5.80
C GLY A 82 -0.80 -2.34 5.53
N SER A 83 -1.97 -2.61 4.99
CA SER A 83 -2.41 -3.95 4.58
C SER A 83 -3.00 -3.90 3.17
N ILE A 84 -2.82 -4.99 2.42
CA ILE A 84 -3.39 -5.13 1.07
C ILE A 84 -4.64 -6.00 1.13
N SER A 85 -5.70 -5.58 0.45
CA SER A 85 -6.92 -6.37 0.24
C SER A 85 -7.39 -6.23 -1.20
N LYS A 86 -8.48 -6.92 -1.53
CA LYS A 86 -9.25 -6.73 -2.76
C LYS A 86 -10.60 -6.09 -2.46
N SER A 87 -11.11 -5.26 -3.38
CA SER A 87 -12.51 -4.84 -3.37
C SER A 87 -13.43 -6.01 -3.76
N GLU A 88 -14.74 -5.81 -3.62
CA GLU A 88 -15.76 -6.76 -4.11
C GLU A 88 -15.65 -6.98 -5.62
N ASP A 89 -15.25 -5.94 -6.37
CA ASP A 89 -15.01 -5.98 -7.82
C ASP A 89 -13.65 -6.60 -8.19
N GLY A 90 -12.83 -6.98 -7.21
CA GLY A 90 -11.54 -7.64 -7.40
C GLY A 90 -10.32 -6.71 -7.52
N ASP A 91 -10.53 -5.40 -7.46
CA ASP A 91 -9.48 -4.38 -7.55
C ASP A 91 -8.56 -4.42 -6.33
N ASP A 92 -7.27 -4.19 -6.56
CA ASP A 92 -6.29 -4.08 -5.49
C ASP A 92 -6.54 -2.81 -4.66
N THR A 93 -6.61 -2.97 -3.33
CA THR A 93 -6.81 -1.89 -2.35
C THR A 93 -5.72 -1.94 -1.30
N ILE A 94 -5.25 -0.77 -0.87
CA ILE A 94 -4.31 -0.60 0.25
C ILE A 94 -5.01 0.12 1.38
N PHE A 95 -4.76 -0.28 2.62
CA PHE A 95 -5.18 0.42 3.82
C PHE A 95 -3.94 0.88 4.56
N ILE A 96 -3.80 2.18 4.80
CA ILE A 96 -2.62 2.78 5.45
C ILE A 96 -3.04 3.32 6.82
N ASP A 97 -2.24 3.03 7.84
CA ASP A 97 -2.42 3.54 9.20
C ASP A 97 -1.69 4.87 9.37
N PHE A 98 -2.42 5.97 9.28
CA PHE A 98 -1.92 7.32 9.52
C PHE A 98 -2.05 7.75 10.99
N SER A 99 -2.52 6.90 11.90
CA SER A 99 -2.69 7.26 13.31
C SER A 99 -1.40 7.70 14.02
N PRO A 100 -0.19 7.18 13.70
CA PRO A 100 1.06 7.71 14.26
C PRO A 100 1.32 9.18 13.90
N LYS A 101 0.64 9.70 12.87
CA LYS A 101 0.71 11.09 12.41
C LYS A 101 -0.55 11.89 12.73
N GLY A 102 -1.45 11.35 13.55
CA GLY A 102 -2.73 11.97 13.93
C GLY A 102 -3.87 11.77 12.92
N GLY A 103 -3.65 10.95 11.89
CA GLY A 103 -4.65 10.65 10.87
C GLY A 103 -5.50 9.40 11.18
N PRO A 104 -6.35 8.98 10.23
CA PRO A 104 -7.17 7.78 10.37
C PRO A 104 -6.34 6.49 10.34
N LYS A 105 -6.77 5.49 11.11
CA LYS A 105 -6.07 4.20 11.27
C LYS A 105 -6.09 3.30 10.03
N ASN A 106 -7.08 3.45 9.16
CA ASN A 106 -7.27 2.55 8.01
C ASN A 106 -7.72 3.37 6.80
N LEU A 107 -6.89 4.33 6.36
CA LEU A 107 -7.23 5.09 5.17
C LEU A 107 -7.16 4.17 3.94
N LYS A 108 -8.31 3.95 3.30
CA LYS A 108 -8.40 3.16 2.08
C LYS A 108 -7.80 3.94 0.91
N GLY A 109 -6.94 3.31 0.13
CA GLY A 109 -6.48 3.77 -1.16
C GLY A 109 -6.82 2.74 -2.24
N THR A 110 -7.37 3.19 -3.36
CA THR A 110 -7.68 2.33 -4.50
C THR A 110 -6.65 2.55 -5.59
N PHE A 111 -6.10 1.47 -6.16
CA PHE A 111 -5.18 1.61 -7.28
C PHE A 111 -5.95 1.96 -8.54
N ASP A 112 -5.69 3.14 -9.08
CA ASP A 112 -6.35 3.67 -10.27
C ASP A 112 -5.38 3.59 -11.46
N THR A 113 -5.75 2.80 -12.45
CA THR A 113 -5.04 2.70 -13.75
C THR A 113 -5.65 3.59 -14.83
N PHE A 114 -6.73 4.32 -14.53
CA PHE A 114 -7.40 5.19 -15.50
C PHE A 114 -6.73 6.57 -15.58
N GLY A 115 -6.65 7.12 -16.80
CA GLY A 115 -5.96 8.38 -17.11
C GLY A 115 -4.50 8.19 -17.57
N SER A 116 -3.75 9.29 -17.65
CA SER A 116 -2.40 9.29 -18.23
C SER A 116 -1.31 8.71 -17.31
N ILE A 117 -1.53 8.68 -15.99
CA ILE A 117 -0.55 8.20 -15.00
C ILE A 117 -1.26 7.37 -13.92
N PRO A 118 -0.85 6.11 -13.69
CA PRO A 118 -1.43 5.25 -12.65
C PRO A 118 -1.11 5.77 -11.25
N GLY A 119 -1.97 5.52 -10.27
CA GLY A 119 -1.77 6.03 -8.92
C GLY A 119 -2.68 5.40 -7.87
N ILE A 120 -2.62 5.94 -6.65
CA ILE A 120 -3.49 5.56 -5.53
C ILE A 120 -4.40 6.74 -5.24
N THR A 121 -5.71 6.53 -5.38
CA THR A 121 -6.72 7.54 -5.07
C THR A 121 -7.26 7.30 -3.66
N PHE A 122 -7.28 8.36 -2.85
CA PHE A 122 -7.81 8.36 -1.48
C PHE A 122 -9.20 9.02 -1.42
N PRO A 123 -10.02 8.72 -0.39
CA PRO A 123 -11.37 9.25 -0.22
C PRO A 123 -11.46 10.78 -0.07
N ASP A 124 -10.37 11.43 0.33
CA ASP A 124 -10.27 12.88 0.47
C ASP A 124 -10.01 13.60 -0.87
N GLY A 125 -9.92 12.84 -1.97
CA GLY A 125 -9.62 13.36 -3.30
C GLY A 125 -8.12 13.49 -3.58
N ASN A 126 -7.24 13.19 -2.61
CA ASN A 126 -5.81 13.15 -2.87
C ASN A 126 -5.47 11.93 -3.76
N LYS A 127 -4.58 12.14 -4.74
CA LYS A 127 -4.12 11.08 -5.63
C LYS A 127 -2.60 11.04 -5.64
N TRP A 128 -2.04 9.93 -5.15
CA TRP A 128 -0.61 9.68 -5.23
C TRP A 128 -0.27 9.07 -6.59
N THR A 129 0.36 9.82 -7.48
CA THR A 129 0.71 9.34 -8.83
C THR A 129 2.03 8.59 -8.83
N LYS A 130 2.07 7.41 -9.44
CA LYS A 130 3.24 6.54 -9.42
C LYS A 130 4.34 7.07 -10.32
N VAL A 131 5.56 7.15 -9.80
CA VAL A 131 6.75 7.61 -10.53
C VAL A 131 7.48 6.41 -11.10
N ALA A 132 7.47 6.26 -12.43
CA ALA A 132 7.99 5.07 -13.11
C ALA A 132 9.49 4.81 -12.86
N ALA A 133 10.30 5.87 -12.79
CA ALA A 133 11.74 5.78 -12.52
C ALA A 133 12.10 5.78 -11.01
N GLY A 134 11.10 5.91 -10.13
CA GLY A 134 11.31 6.24 -8.73
C GLY A 134 11.79 7.69 -8.53
N THR A 135 12.17 8.01 -7.30
CA THR A 135 12.57 9.33 -6.82
C THR A 135 13.82 9.25 -5.92
N PRO A 136 14.93 8.69 -6.42
CA PRO A 136 16.15 8.48 -5.62
C PRO A 136 16.70 9.76 -4.98
N GLU A 137 16.50 10.91 -5.63
CA GLU A 137 16.90 12.24 -5.14
C GLU A 137 16.14 12.69 -3.88
N ARG A 138 14.99 12.09 -3.59
CA ARG A 138 14.15 12.40 -2.42
C ARG A 138 14.46 11.51 -1.22
N ARG A 139 15.41 10.59 -1.36
CA ARG A 139 15.83 9.70 -0.27
C ARG A 139 16.98 10.34 0.51
N PRO A 140 17.09 10.07 1.82
CA PRO A 140 18.29 10.43 2.55
C PRO A 140 19.55 9.81 1.93
N PRO A 141 20.66 10.56 1.83
CA PRO A 141 21.89 10.06 1.23
C PRO A 141 22.46 8.87 2.01
N ASN A 142 23.05 7.90 1.30
CA ASN A 142 23.76 6.73 1.84
C ASN A 142 22.93 5.72 2.66
N VAL A 143 21.60 5.72 2.51
CA VAL A 143 20.74 4.77 3.22
C VAL A 143 19.96 3.93 2.23
N THR A 144 20.18 2.60 2.26
CA THR A 144 19.15 1.70 1.75
C THR A 144 18.00 1.79 2.74
N LEU A 145 16.81 2.23 2.28
CA LEU A 145 15.57 2.18 3.06
C LEU A 145 15.20 0.71 3.30
N LYS A 146 16.02 0.00 4.10
CA LYS A 146 15.78 -1.37 4.48
C LYS A 146 14.57 -1.39 5.40
N THR A 147 13.74 -2.41 5.18
CA THR A 147 12.83 -2.93 6.18
C THR A 147 13.71 -3.54 7.26
N GLU A 148 13.61 -3.07 8.49
CA GLU A 148 14.05 -3.89 9.62
C GLU A 148 13.17 -5.14 9.60
N ASP A 149 13.81 -6.30 9.52
CA ASP A 149 13.21 -7.63 9.37
C ASP A 149 12.43 -8.06 10.64
#